data_AF-A0A1I6MT93-F1
#
_entry.id   AF-A0A1I6MT93-F1
#
_cell.length_a   1.000
_cell.length_b   1.000
_cell.length_c   1.000
_cell.angle_alpha   90.00
_cell.angle_beta   90.00
_cell.angle_gamma   90.00
#
_symmetry.space_group_name_H-M   'P 1'
#
loop_
_entity.id
_entity.type
_entity.pdbx_description
1 polymer ?
#
loop_
_entity_poly.entity_id
_entity_poly.type
_entity_poly.pdbx_seq_one_letter_code
_entity_poly.pdbx_strand_id
1 'polypeptide(L)'
;MKPVIRTLAVPALLAFATLASAAWAQTSPAPATSAAAAPKAAMTKTRAEKRADAVEQRISEMHGTLKITDQQSKQWDAFAQTMRDNANRADQAFRDRAQKLGTMNAVEAMKSYADITQLHAENMQKLSAAMSDLYAVLSDDQKHIADDMYRNQGGRGGKGREGPRTRKGKGKAPASASSSGAASGG
;
A
#
# COMPACT_ATOMS: atom_id res chain seq x y z
N MET A 1 -12.55 -23.73 -46.73
CA MET A 1 -13.12 -25.09 -46.56
C MET A 1 -12.45 -25.71 -45.32
N LYS A 2 -13.24 -26.23 -44.36
CA LYS A 2 -12.78 -26.99 -43.16
C LYS A 2 -12.53 -28.46 -43.54
N PRO A 3 -11.73 -29.26 -42.79
CA PRO A 3 -12.16 -29.93 -41.54
C PRO A 3 -11.04 -30.02 -40.46
N VAL A 4 -11.21 -29.74 -39.16
CA VAL A 4 -11.78 -30.52 -38.02
C VAL A 4 -11.62 -32.04 -38.05
N ILE A 5 -10.84 -32.60 -37.10
CA ILE A 5 -11.01 -33.97 -36.58
C ILE A 5 -10.88 -33.96 -35.05
N ARG A 6 -11.86 -34.62 -34.40
CA ARG A 6 -12.06 -34.86 -32.96
C ARG A 6 -11.74 -36.32 -32.64
N THR A 7 -11.23 -36.61 -31.45
CA THR A 7 -11.33 -37.89 -30.70
C THR A 7 -10.56 -37.71 -29.37
N LEU A 8 -10.85 -38.32 -28.21
CA LEU A 8 -11.93 -39.10 -27.59
C LEU A 8 -11.60 -39.11 -26.08
N ALA A 9 -12.60 -39.28 -25.23
CA ALA A 9 -12.47 -39.26 -23.77
C ALA A 9 -12.54 -40.67 -23.14
N VAL A 10 -12.31 -40.73 -21.80
CA VAL A 10 -12.82 -41.70 -20.80
C VAL A 10 -11.91 -42.95 -20.55
N PRO A 11 -11.88 -43.68 -19.38
CA PRO A 11 -12.45 -43.51 -18.00
C PRO A 11 -11.53 -43.90 -16.78
N ALA A 12 -12.10 -43.77 -15.56
CA ALA A 12 -12.11 -44.76 -14.43
C ALA A 12 -10.84 -45.00 -13.58
N LEU A 13 -10.87 -45.35 -12.28
CA LEU A 13 -11.80 -45.37 -11.11
C LEU A 13 -11.02 -46.06 -9.95
N LEU A 14 -11.56 -46.05 -8.72
CA LEU A 14 -11.20 -46.81 -7.47
C LEU A 14 -10.33 -46.02 -6.46
N ALA A 15 -10.77 -45.55 -5.27
CA ALA A 15 -11.71 -45.98 -4.20
C ALA A 15 -11.16 -47.03 -3.20
N PHE A 16 -10.95 -46.63 -1.93
CA PHE A 16 -11.14 -47.32 -0.61
C PHE A 16 -10.30 -46.56 0.47
N ALA A 17 -10.80 -45.90 1.52
CA ALA A 17 -11.64 -46.25 2.69
C ALA A 17 -10.89 -46.78 3.93
N THR A 18 -11.03 -46.02 5.04
CA THR A 18 -10.91 -46.37 6.48
C THR A 18 -9.49 -46.50 7.08
N LEU A 19 -9.16 -46.12 8.33
CA LEU A 19 -9.82 -46.31 9.64
C LEU A 19 -9.41 -45.19 10.63
N ALA A 20 -10.29 -44.85 11.57
CA ALA A 20 -9.96 -44.06 12.76
C ALA A 20 -9.35 -44.93 13.87
N SER A 21 -8.34 -44.43 14.57
CA SER A 21 -7.92 -44.93 15.89
C SER A 21 -7.54 -43.75 16.78
N ALA A 22 -8.31 -43.55 17.85
CA ALA A 22 -7.91 -42.78 19.02
C ALA A 22 -7.34 -43.76 20.06
N ALA A 23 -6.12 -43.50 20.54
CA ALA A 23 -5.58 -44.13 21.74
C ALA A 23 -4.65 -43.13 22.44
N TRP A 24 -4.94 -42.86 23.72
CA TRP A 24 -4.14 -42.04 24.62
C TRP A 24 -3.02 -42.87 25.29
N ALA A 25 -1.93 -42.16 25.62
CA ALA A 25 -0.92 -42.42 26.67
C ALA A 25 0.08 -43.58 26.50
N GLN A 26 1.39 -43.27 26.37
CA GLN A 26 2.37 -43.45 27.44
C GLN A 26 3.80 -43.01 27.05
N THR A 27 4.45 -42.45 28.07
CA THR A 27 5.78 -41.86 28.22
C THR A 27 6.99 -42.65 27.68
N SER A 28 7.93 -41.93 27.08
CA SER A 28 9.39 -42.15 27.22
C SER A 28 10.16 -40.87 26.86
N PRO A 29 11.04 -40.34 27.73
CA PRO A 29 11.97 -39.28 27.36
C PRO A 29 13.23 -39.91 26.74
N ALA A 30 13.54 -39.54 25.50
CA ALA A 30 14.77 -39.90 24.80
C ALA A 30 15.35 -38.64 24.13
N PRO A 31 16.67 -38.60 23.87
CA PRO A 31 17.59 -37.57 24.33
C PRO A 31 17.50 -36.26 23.54
N ALA A 32 17.86 -35.17 24.22
CA ALA A 32 18.05 -33.84 23.65
C ALA A 32 19.01 -33.92 22.46
N THR A 33 18.45 -33.88 21.26
CA THR A 33 19.21 -33.59 20.05
C THR A 33 19.47 -32.08 20.08
N SER A 34 20.73 -31.70 20.29
CA SER A 34 21.19 -30.32 20.16
C SER A 34 20.63 -29.74 18.86
N ALA A 35 19.76 -28.74 18.99
CA ALA A 35 19.30 -27.92 17.89
C ALA A 35 20.50 -27.10 17.38
N ALA A 36 21.28 -27.70 16.50
CA ALA A 36 22.11 -26.96 15.57
C ALA A 36 21.19 -26.30 14.55
N ALA A 37 20.97 -24.99 14.69
CA ALA A 37 20.94 -24.02 13.60
C ALA A 37 20.54 -22.67 14.17
N ALA A 38 21.52 -21.77 14.26
CA ALA A 38 21.27 -20.35 14.45
C ALA A 38 20.28 -19.84 13.38
N PRO A 39 19.27 -19.03 13.72
CA PRO A 39 18.70 -18.17 12.70
C PRO A 39 19.78 -17.14 12.37
N LYS A 40 20.34 -17.22 11.15
CA LYS A 40 21.02 -16.07 10.54
C LYS A 40 20.09 -14.88 10.73
N ALA A 41 20.52 -13.91 11.52
CA ALA A 41 19.84 -12.64 11.66
C ALA A 41 19.76 -11.99 10.27
N ALA A 42 18.63 -12.19 9.59
CA ALA A 42 18.28 -11.36 8.46
C ALA A 42 18.10 -9.95 9.01
N MET A 43 19.10 -9.10 8.78
CA MET A 43 19.04 -7.67 9.11
C MET A 43 17.76 -7.09 8.49
N THR A 44 16.77 -6.80 9.31
CA THR A 44 15.53 -6.19 8.84
C THR A 44 15.81 -4.72 8.57
N LYS A 45 15.68 -4.28 7.31
CA LYS A 45 15.84 -2.88 6.93
C LYS A 45 15.00 -1.96 7.82
N THR A 46 15.59 -0.87 8.25
CA THR A 46 14.93 0.24 8.96
C THR A 46 13.86 0.88 8.08
N ARG A 47 12.93 1.60 8.70
CA ARG A 47 11.88 2.34 7.96
C ARG A 47 12.47 3.40 7.02
N ALA A 48 13.59 4.02 7.40
CA ALA A 48 14.26 5.02 6.57
C ALA A 48 14.87 4.38 5.31
N GLU A 49 15.55 3.24 5.46
CA GLU A 49 16.11 2.51 4.30
C GLU A 49 15.01 2.08 3.33
N LYS A 50 13.88 1.55 3.84
CA LYS A 50 12.74 1.17 2.98
C LYS A 50 12.17 2.35 2.18
N ARG A 51 12.22 3.57 2.72
CA ARG A 51 11.75 4.77 2.00
C ARG A 51 12.76 5.23 0.97
N ALA A 52 14.05 5.22 1.29
CA ALA A 52 15.10 5.49 0.34
C ALA A 52 15.03 4.50 -0.85
N ASP A 53 14.88 3.21 -0.57
CA ASP A 53 14.68 2.17 -1.60
C ASP A 53 13.47 2.48 -2.50
N ALA A 54 12.34 2.91 -1.91
CA ALA A 54 11.13 3.24 -2.66
C ALA A 54 11.33 4.48 -3.55
N VAL A 55 12.12 5.46 -3.11
CA VAL A 55 12.47 6.63 -3.92
C VAL A 55 13.34 6.21 -5.10
N GLU A 56 14.38 5.41 -4.88
CA GLU A 56 15.25 4.92 -5.96
C GLU A 56 14.48 4.04 -6.95
N GLN A 57 13.58 3.19 -6.46
CA GLN A 57 12.72 2.38 -7.32
C GLN A 57 11.86 3.28 -8.23
N ARG A 58 11.23 4.32 -7.68
CA ARG A 58 10.43 5.26 -8.47
C ARG A 58 11.28 6.02 -9.48
N ILE A 59 12.48 6.46 -9.10
CA ILE A 59 13.43 7.13 -10.01
C ILE A 59 13.75 6.20 -11.17
N SER A 60 14.14 4.95 -10.90
CA SER A 60 14.48 3.96 -11.92
C SER A 60 13.31 3.63 -12.85
N GLU A 61 12.11 3.42 -12.29
CA GLU A 61 10.89 3.18 -13.07
C GLU A 61 10.56 4.35 -14.01
N MET A 62 10.65 5.58 -13.49
CA MET A 62 10.43 6.79 -14.28
C MET A 62 11.48 6.96 -15.38
N HIS A 63 12.76 6.72 -15.10
CA HIS A 63 13.84 6.79 -16.10
C HIS A 63 13.56 5.84 -17.26
N GLY A 64 13.23 4.58 -16.95
CA GLY A 64 12.93 3.55 -17.94
C GLY A 64 11.66 3.86 -18.74
N THR A 65 10.60 4.32 -18.05
CA THR A 65 9.32 4.65 -18.69
C THR A 65 9.46 5.84 -19.65
N LEU A 66 10.18 6.87 -19.25
CA LEU A 66 10.47 8.04 -20.09
C LEU A 66 11.56 7.78 -21.14
N LYS A 67 12.23 6.62 -21.10
CA LYS A 67 13.32 6.27 -22.02
C LYS A 67 14.36 7.39 -22.12
N ILE A 68 14.79 7.90 -20.96
CA ILE A 68 15.77 8.99 -20.89
C ILE A 68 17.04 8.60 -21.65
N THR A 69 17.54 9.54 -22.46
CA THR A 69 18.74 9.37 -23.29
C THR A 69 19.96 10.04 -22.65
N ASP A 70 21.16 9.69 -23.13
CA ASP A 70 22.41 10.31 -22.66
C ASP A 70 22.42 11.85 -22.80
N GLN A 71 21.73 12.38 -23.81
CA GLN A 71 21.59 13.82 -24.03
C GLN A 71 20.74 14.50 -22.96
N GLN A 72 19.88 13.74 -22.28
CA GLN A 72 18.95 14.21 -21.26
C GLN A 72 19.44 13.93 -19.83
N SER A 73 20.52 13.15 -19.66
CA SER A 73 21.01 12.68 -18.37
C SER A 73 21.28 13.79 -17.38
N LYS A 74 21.80 14.95 -17.83
CA LYS A 74 22.05 16.09 -16.94
C LYS A 74 20.77 16.61 -16.27
N GLN A 75 19.71 16.83 -17.05
CA GLN A 75 18.42 17.29 -16.53
C GLN A 75 17.72 16.19 -15.73
N TRP A 76 17.85 14.94 -16.15
CA TRP A 76 17.34 13.79 -15.42
C TRP A 76 17.97 13.67 -14.03
N ASP A 77 19.29 13.77 -13.93
CA ASP A 77 20.03 13.65 -12.67
C ASP A 77 19.64 14.76 -11.69
N ALA A 78 19.45 15.99 -12.18
CA ALA A 78 18.95 17.10 -11.37
C ALA A 78 17.53 16.84 -10.84
N PHE A 79 16.64 16.30 -11.67
CA PHE A 79 15.30 15.89 -11.27
C PHE A 79 15.31 14.76 -10.24
N ALA A 80 16.10 13.70 -10.48
CA ALA A 80 16.25 12.57 -9.59
C ALA A 80 16.86 12.99 -8.23
N GLN A 81 17.87 13.86 -8.24
CA GLN A 81 18.45 14.41 -7.03
C GLN A 81 17.42 15.21 -6.23
N THR A 82 16.61 16.03 -6.89
CA THR A 82 15.52 16.78 -6.24
C THR A 82 14.52 15.85 -5.55
N MET A 83 14.19 14.70 -6.16
CA MET A 83 13.35 13.68 -5.52
C MET A 83 13.99 13.11 -4.25
N ARG A 84 15.28 12.76 -4.29
CA ARG A 84 16.02 12.23 -3.14
C ARG A 84 16.10 13.23 -2.00
N ASP A 85 16.47 14.48 -2.31
CA ASP A 85 16.60 15.55 -1.33
C ASP A 85 15.25 15.85 -0.66
N ASN A 86 14.18 15.92 -1.44
CA ASN A 86 12.83 16.11 -0.91
C ASN A 86 12.41 14.97 0.03
N ALA A 87 12.69 13.72 -0.33
CA ALA A 87 12.40 12.57 0.50
C ALA A 87 13.19 12.61 1.82
N ASN A 88 14.49 12.92 1.76
CA ASN A 88 15.35 13.06 2.93
C ASN A 88 14.85 14.16 3.88
N ARG A 89 14.51 15.35 3.34
CA ARG A 89 13.94 16.46 4.12
C ARG A 89 12.64 16.06 4.80
N ALA A 90 11.73 15.42 4.06
CA ALA A 90 10.45 14.97 4.61
C ALA A 90 10.66 13.92 5.71
N ASP A 91 11.52 12.93 5.48
CA ASP A 91 11.83 11.88 6.45
C ASP A 91 12.46 12.43 7.73
N GLN A 92 13.35 13.40 7.61
CA GLN A 92 13.90 14.11 8.77
C GLN A 92 12.79 14.83 9.55
N ALA A 93 11.96 15.64 8.88
CA ALA A 93 10.90 16.39 9.54
C ALA A 93 9.89 15.47 10.26
N PHE A 94 9.53 14.34 9.65
CA PHE A 94 8.64 13.36 10.29
C PHE A 94 9.31 12.64 11.48
N ARG A 95 10.61 12.33 11.40
CA ARG A 95 11.34 11.73 12.53
C ARG A 95 11.45 12.71 13.70
N ASP A 96 11.85 13.95 13.43
CA ASP A 96 12.01 15.00 14.44
C ASP A 96 10.66 15.27 15.14
N ARG A 97 9.58 15.33 14.36
CA ARG A 97 8.22 15.43 14.92
C ARG A 97 7.89 14.23 15.80
N ALA A 98 8.12 13.00 15.32
CA ALA A 98 7.78 11.80 16.08
C ALA A 98 8.52 11.74 17.44
N GLN A 99 9.76 12.23 17.50
CA GLN A 99 10.53 12.29 18.74
C GLN A 99 10.01 13.34 19.73
N LYS A 100 9.51 14.47 19.25
CA LYS A 100 9.09 15.61 20.08
C LYS A 100 7.59 15.65 20.38
N LEU A 101 6.76 14.95 19.60
CA LEU A 101 5.30 15.06 19.68
C LEU A 101 4.76 14.73 21.08
N GLY A 102 5.37 13.75 21.78
CA GLY A 102 4.95 13.36 23.12
C GLY A 102 5.13 14.44 24.20
N THR A 103 5.95 15.47 23.94
CA THR A 103 6.20 16.57 24.88
C THR A 103 5.57 17.89 24.43
N MET A 104 4.92 17.93 23.27
CA MET A 104 4.29 19.14 22.72
C MET A 104 2.92 19.37 23.36
N ASN A 105 2.59 20.62 23.64
CA ASN A 105 1.20 21.03 23.86
C ASN A 105 0.42 21.09 22.53
N ALA A 106 -0.91 21.31 22.60
CA ALA A 106 -1.77 21.30 21.41
C ALA A 106 -1.37 22.34 20.35
N VAL A 107 -0.94 23.54 20.77
CA VAL A 107 -0.54 24.62 19.87
C VAL A 107 0.77 24.27 19.16
N GLU A 108 1.75 23.73 19.90
CA GLU A 108 3.02 23.26 19.35
C GLU A 108 2.82 22.08 18.39
N ALA A 109 1.93 21.15 18.74
CA ALA A 109 1.58 20.01 17.90
C ALA A 109 0.92 20.46 16.59
N MET A 110 0.07 21.49 16.62
CA MET A 110 -0.54 22.05 15.41
C MET A 110 0.49 22.81 14.56
N LYS A 111 1.33 23.66 15.18
CA LYS A 111 2.39 24.40 14.50
C LYS A 111 3.35 23.46 13.76
N SER A 112 3.82 22.42 14.42
CA SER A 112 4.73 21.45 13.81
C SER A 112 4.12 20.65 12.65
N TYR A 113 2.80 20.46 12.62
CA TYR A 113 2.13 19.91 11.44
C TYR A 113 2.05 20.94 10.30
N ALA A 114 1.77 22.20 10.62
CA ALA A 114 1.81 23.29 9.65
C ALA A 114 3.20 23.43 9.01
N ASP A 115 4.27 23.34 9.82
CA ASP A 115 5.66 23.41 9.33
C ASP A 115 5.98 22.24 8.36
N ILE A 116 5.51 21.02 8.63
CA ILE A 116 5.66 19.88 7.70
C ILE A 116 4.87 20.11 6.40
N THR A 117 3.68 20.70 6.49
CA THR A 117 2.85 21.00 5.33
C THR A 117 3.51 22.07 4.45
N GLN A 118 4.08 23.10 5.08
CA GLN A 118 4.88 24.12 4.40
C GLN A 118 6.10 23.50 3.71
N LEU A 119 6.84 22.63 4.41
CA LEU A 119 7.96 21.88 3.83
C LEU A 119 7.52 21.05 2.61
N HIS A 120 6.34 20.43 2.67
CA HIS A 120 5.81 19.69 1.52
C HIS A 120 5.54 20.60 0.33
N ALA A 121 4.95 21.77 0.54
CA ALA A 121 4.74 22.75 -0.52
C ALA A 121 6.06 23.21 -1.16
N GLU A 122 7.08 23.53 -0.36
CA GLU A 122 8.42 23.88 -0.85
C GLU A 122 9.06 22.76 -1.66
N ASN A 123 8.98 21.52 -1.16
CA ASN A 123 9.50 20.35 -1.86
C ASN A 123 8.80 20.20 -3.22
N MET A 124 7.48 20.45 -3.28
CA MET A 124 6.73 20.35 -4.52
C MET A 124 7.05 21.46 -5.52
N GLN A 125 7.29 22.69 -5.04
CA GLN A 125 7.79 23.77 -5.88
C GLN A 125 9.16 23.44 -6.49
N LYS A 126 10.09 22.92 -5.68
CA LYS A 126 11.42 22.49 -6.17
C LYS A 126 11.30 21.38 -7.21
N LEU A 127 10.47 20.37 -6.96
CA LEU A 127 10.27 19.28 -7.90
C LEU A 127 9.61 19.75 -9.20
N SER A 128 8.67 20.70 -9.11
CA SER A 128 8.03 21.30 -10.28
C SER A 128 9.04 22.06 -11.14
N ALA A 129 9.95 22.81 -10.54
CA ALA A 129 11.02 23.49 -11.28
C ALA A 129 11.94 22.50 -11.99
N ALA A 130 12.43 21.48 -11.28
CA ALA A 130 13.28 20.45 -11.87
C ALA A 130 12.57 19.64 -12.98
N MET A 131 11.25 19.39 -12.83
CA MET A 131 10.45 18.75 -13.89
C MET A 131 10.32 19.66 -15.11
N SER A 132 10.14 20.97 -14.92
CA SER A 132 10.10 21.93 -16.03
C SER A 132 11.40 21.88 -16.86
N ASP A 133 12.55 21.85 -16.19
CA ASP A 133 13.85 21.77 -16.86
C ASP A 133 14.03 20.44 -17.62
N LEU A 134 13.61 19.32 -17.03
CA LEU A 134 13.61 18.02 -17.70
C LEU A 134 12.65 18.01 -18.90
N TYR A 135 11.41 18.47 -18.72
CA TYR A 135 10.38 18.48 -19.75
C TYR A 135 10.79 19.29 -20.98
N ALA A 136 11.54 20.38 -20.78
CA ALA A 136 12.05 21.21 -21.87
C ALA A 136 12.98 20.46 -22.84
N VAL A 137 13.68 19.42 -22.38
CA VAL A 137 14.61 18.61 -23.19
C VAL A 137 14.04 17.26 -23.63
N LEU A 138 12.80 16.95 -23.24
CA LEU A 138 12.10 15.74 -23.69
C LEU A 138 11.61 15.88 -25.14
N SER A 139 11.62 14.77 -25.89
CA SER A 139 10.93 14.67 -27.17
C SER A 139 9.41 14.70 -26.99
N ASP A 140 8.66 14.94 -28.07
CA ASP A 140 7.20 15.00 -28.00
C ASP A 140 6.57 13.68 -27.51
N ASP A 141 7.12 12.54 -27.93
CA ASP A 141 6.70 11.22 -27.45
C ASP A 141 6.93 11.06 -25.93
N GLN A 142 8.09 11.51 -25.43
CA GLN A 142 8.41 11.45 -24.01
C GLN A 142 7.55 12.40 -23.18
N LYS A 143 7.26 13.60 -23.71
CA LYS A 143 6.32 14.56 -23.09
C LYS A 143 4.93 13.97 -22.96
N HIS A 144 4.43 13.30 -24.00
CA HIS A 144 3.14 12.60 -23.94
C HIS A 144 3.13 11.53 -22.82
N ILE A 145 4.19 10.71 -22.73
CA ILE A 145 4.33 9.72 -21.66
C ILE A 145 4.33 10.41 -20.28
N ALA A 146 5.09 11.49 -20.12
CA ALA A 146 5.15 12.25 -18.88
C ALA A 146 3.75 12.81 -18.49
N ASP A 147 3.04 13.42 -19.43
CA ASP A 147 1.70 13.96 -19.21
C ASP A 147 0.70 12.89 -18.74
N ASP A 148 0.73 11.70 -19.37
CA ASP A 148 -0.13 10.57 -19.00
C ASP A 148 0.16 10.05 -17.59
N MET A 149 1.43 10.02 -17.19
CA MET A 149 1.82 9.62 -15.83
C MET A 149 1.17 10.51 -14.76
N TYR A 150 1.05 11.82 -15.01
CA TYR A 150 0.43 12.75 -14.07
C TYR A 150 -1.11 12.73 -14.14
N ARG A 151 -1.70 12.64 -15.34
CA ARG A 151 -3.16 12.55 -15.52
C ARG A 151 -3.76 11.30 -14.87
N ASN A 152 -3.07 10.17 -15.00
CA ASN A 152 -3.55 8.88 -14.47
C ASN A 152 -3.31 8.69 -12.97
N GLN A 153 -2.49 9.55 -12.34
CA GLN A 153 -2.23 9.49 -10.91
C GLN A 153 -3.43 9.99 -10.08
N GLY A 154 -4.27 10.88 -10.63
CA GLY A 154 -5.51 11.36 -10.00
C GLY A 154 -6.66 10.34 -9.95
N GLY A 155 -6.60 9.26 -10.75
CA GLY A 155 -7.67 8.26 -10.86
C GLY A 155 -7.65 7.15 -9.81
N ARG A 156 -6.59 7.03 -9.00
CA ARG A 156 -6.45 5.95 -7.98
C ARG A 156 -7.03 6.29 -6.60
N GLY A 157 -7.58 7.50 -6.41
CA GLY A 157 -8.22 7.92 -5.16
C GLY A 157 -9.75 7.72 -5.09
N GLY A 158 -10.39 7.28 -6.17
CA GLY A 158 -11.85 7.38 -6.35
C GLY A 158 -12.61 6.08 -6.56
N LYS A 159 -12.05 4.90 -6.27
CA LYS A 159 -12.90 3.70 -6.14
C LYS A 159 -13.49 3.69 -4.74
N GLY A 160 -14.63 4.37 -4.61
CA GLY A 160 -15.52 4.26 -3.47
C GLY A 160 -15.66 2.80 -3.08
N ARG A 161 -15.37 2.50 -1.82
CA ARG A 161 -15.79 1.27 -1.18
C ARG A 161 -17.33 1.30 -1.21
N GLU A 162 -17.92 0.70 -2.24
CA GLU A 162 -19.34 0.38 -2.24
C GLU A 162 -19.51 -0.70 -1.17
N GLY A 163 -19.78 -0.25 0.06
CA GLY A 163 -20.10 -1.15 1.16
C GLY A 163 -21.37 -1.94 0.83
N PRO A 164 -21.49 -3.20 1.29
CA PRO A 164 -22.67 -4.00 1.02
C PRO A 164 -23.90 -3.30 1.59
N ARG A 165 -24.83 -2.88 0.71
CA ARG A 165 -26.16 -2.41 1.08
C ARG A 165 -26.86 -3.55 1.83
N THR A 166 -27.02 -3.40 3.14
CA THR A 166 -27.83 -4.32 3.95
C THR A 166 -29.28 -4.26 3.45
N ARG A 167 -29.71 -5.32 2.74
CA ARG A 167 -31.11 -5.51 2.39
C ARG A 167 -31.90 -5.79 3.67
N LYS A 168 -32.60 -4.75 4.12
CA LYS A 168 -33.97 -4.72 4.66
C LYS A 168 -34.44 -6.01 5.36
N GLY A 169 -34.54 -5.92 6.68
CA GLY A 169 -35.20 -6.91 7.53
C GLY A 169 -36.61 -7.26 7.03
N LYS A 170 -36.87 -8.56 6.98
CA LYS A 170 -38.20 -9.14 6.77
C LYS A 170 -38.94 -9.05 8.10
N GLY A 171 -39.96 -8.21 8.15
CA GLY A 171 -40.80 -8.03 9.32
C GLY A 171 -41.44 -9.33 9.78
N LYS A 172 -41.37 -9.60 11.08
CA LYS A 172 -42.28 -10.50 11.78
C LYS A 172 -43.07 -9.60 12.73
N ALA A 173 -44.38 -9.53 12.52
CA ALA A 173 -45.30 -8.71 13.28
C ALA A 173 -45.25 -9.07 14.79
N PRO A 174 -45.36 -8.09 15.71
CA PRO A 174 -45.70 -8.40 17.08
C PRO A 174 -47.22 -8.61 17.20
N ALA A 175 -47.59 -9.73 17.82
CA ALA A 175 -48.95 -10.00 18.24
C ALA A 175 -49.31 -9.06 19.41
N SER A 176 -50.51 -8.49 19.31
CA SER A 176 -51.16 -7.65 20.30
C SER A 176 -51.28 -8.35 21.66
N ALA A 177 -51.00 -7.64 22.74
CA ALA A 177 -51.60 -7.90 24.04
C ALA A 177 -51.82 -6.57 24.76
N SER A 178 -53.10 -6.29 24.99
CA SER A 178 -53.66 -5.13 25.67
C SER A 178 -53.27 -5.08 27.15
N SER A 179 -53.04 -3.86 27.66
CA SER A 179 -53.55 -3.45 28.97
C SER A 179 -53.66 -1.92 29.06
N SER A 180 -54.90 -1.47 28.88
CA SER A 180 -55.66 -0.53 29.72
C SER A 180 -54.90 0.60 30.44
N GLY A 181 -55.26 1.83 30.08
CA GLY A 181 -54.79 3.06 30.73
C GLY A 181 -55.55 3.49 31.99
N ALA A 182 -55.00 4.52 32.62
CA ALA A 182 -55.62 5.55 33.46
C ALA A 182 -54.52 6.63 33.64
N ALA A 183 -54.57 7.81 33.00
CA ALA A 183 -55.39 8.99 33.28
C ALA A 183 -55.01 9.77 34.57
N SER A 184 -54.79 11.08 34.38
CA SER A 184 -54.61 12.21 35.33
C SER A 184 -53.16 12.68 35.46
N GLY A 185 -52.77 13.93 35.20
CA GLY A 185 -53.51 15.19 35.09
C GLY A 185 -52.93 16.18 36.11
N GLY A 186 -52.44 17.34 35.66
CA GLY A 186 -51.90 18.43 36.49
C GLY A 186 -50.60 19.00 35.99
#